data_AF-A0ABD0T4P5-F1
#
_entry.id   AF-A0ABD0T4P5-F1
#
_cell.length_a   1.000
_cell.length_b   1.000
_cell.length_c   1.000
_cell.angle_alpha   90.00
_cell.angle_beta   90.00
_cell.angle_gamma   90.00
#
_symmetry.space_group_name_H-M   'P 1'
#
loop_
_entity.id
_entity.type
_entity.pdbx_description
1 polymer ?
#
loop_
_entity_poly.entity_id
_entity_poly.type
_entity_poly.pdbx_seq_one_letter_code
_entity_poly.pdbx_strand_id
1 'polypeptide(L)'
;MYRAIVIRPTSKRCLRSNRESSDLPYWYWYINKCCKKMVLSPDSEEIHKKCHSDASKTPTDIAMCLATKKGIVTTDGKLDMAKVNKYIEEEFKAVPDLIKVVKEACVEGDVSKYGRPDFDEIANFFSCEAYQHVNICPDASDDAPCDGGRFRFKKIE
;
A
#
# COMPACT_ATOMS: atom_id res chain seq x y z
N MET A 1 -12.82 15.38 -18.14
CA MET A 1 -11.37 15.10 -17.98
C MET A 1 -11.01 15.23 -16.52
N TYR A 2 -10.40 14.23 -15.90
CA TYR A 2 -9.94 14.30 -14.51
C TYR A 2 -8.53 14.89 -14.47
N ARG A 3 -8.26 15.82 -13.56
CA ARG A 3 -6.94 16.45 -13.40
C ARG A 3 -6.43 16.15 -12.00
N ALA A 4 -5.28 15.48 -11.90
CA ALA A 4 -4.64 15.21 -10.62
C ALA A 4 -4.14 16.53 -10.01
N ILE A 5 -4.59 16.86 -8.79
CA ILE A 5 -4.05 17.97 -8.01
C ILE A 5 -3.27 17.36 -6.85
N VAL A 6 -1.95 17.53 -6.87
CA VAL A 6 -1.04 17.08 -5.81
C VAL A 6 -1.18 18.02 -4.63
N ILE A 7 -1.89 17.61 -3.57
CA ILE A 7 -1.89 18.31 -2.29
C ILE A 7 -0.84 17.63 -1.41
N ARG A 8 0.32 18.28 -1.23
CA ARG A 8 1.38 17.76 -0.37
C ARG A 8 0.89 17.73 1.09
N PRO A 9 1.11 16.64 1.85
CA PRO A 9 0.79 16.62 3.27
C PRO A 9 1.73 17.56 4.04
N THR A 10 1.17 18.52 4.77
CA THR A 10 1.92 19.49 5.60
C THR A 10 2.12 19.03 7.05
N SER A 11 1.71 17.81 7.41
CA SER A 11 1.61 17.41 8.81
C SER A 11 2.53 16.24 9.14
N LYS A 12 3.58 16.50 9.93
CA LYS A 12 4.48 15.53 10.57
C LYS A 12 3.78 14.63 11.62
N ARG A 13 2.44 14.55 11.63
CA ARG A 13 1.63 14.00 12.74
C ARG A 13 0.99 12.64 12.44
N CYS A 14 1.33 11.98 11.34
CA CYS A 14 0.74 10.67 10.99
C CYS A 14 1.37 9.47 11.71
N LEU A 15 2.53 9.62 12.37
CA LEU A 15 3.30 8.46 12.86
C LEU A 15 3.01 8.03 14.32
N ARG A 16 1.97 8.53 14.99
CA ARG A 16 1.86 8.37 16.46
C ARG A 16 0.54 7.87 17.07
N SER A 17 -0.44 7.39 16.29
CA SER A 17 -1.69 6.89 16.88
C SER A 17 -1.96 5.45 16.51
N ASN A 18 -2.32 4.66 17.52
CA ASN A 18 -2.99 3.36 17.48
C ASN A 18 -2.07 2.14 17.54
N ARG A 19 -1.50 1.97 18.73
CA ARG A 19 -1.04 0.69 19.28
C ARG A 19 -2.25 -0.03 19.92
N GLU A 20 -3.28 -0.35 19.16
CA GLU A 20 -4.38 -1.22 19.62
C GLU A 20 -4.82 -2.18 18.51
N SER A 21 -4.49 -3.46 18.74
CA SER A 21 -5.22 -4.67 18.33
C SER A 21 -5.65 -4.85 16.87
N SER A 22 -4.68 -4.91 15.96
CA SER A 22 -4.86 -5.78 14.79
C SER A 22 -3.59 -6.57 14.54
N ASP A 23 -3.70 -7.89 14.52
CA ASP A 23 -2.65 -8.86 14.14
C ASP A 23 -2.25 -8.75 12.66
N LEU A 24 -2.44 -7.57 12.06
CA LEU A 24 -2.19 -7.26 10.67
C LEU A 24 -1.18 -6.08 10.62
N PRO A 25 -0.15 -6.13 9.75
CA PRO A 25 0.70 -5.01 9.43
C PRO A 25 -0.14 -3.77 9.19
N TYR A 26 0.40 -2.65 9.68
CA TYR A 26 -0.21 -1.34 9.62
C TYR A 26 -0.81 -1.04 8.23
N TRP A 27 -0.12 -1.39 7.14
CA TRP A 27 -0.61 -1.15 5.78
C TRP A 27 -1.88 -1.95 5.40
N TYR A 28 -2.02 -3.21 5.82
CA TYR A 28 -3.20 -4.01 5.49
C TYR A 28 -4.42 -3.60 6.33
N TRP A 29 -4.18 -3.24 7.59
CA TRP A 29 -5.20 -2.58 8.42
C TRP A 29 -5.61 -1.24 7.81
N TYR A 30 -4.64 -0.44 7.35
CA TYR A 30 -4.87 0.89 6.80
C TYR A 30 -5.80 0.84 5.59
N ILE A 31 -5.58 -0.07 4.64
CA ILE A 31 -6.47 -0.15 3.47
C ILE A 31 -7.89 -0.59 3.89
N ASN A 32 -8.01 -1.65 4.69
CA ASN A 32 -9.33 -2.20 5.06
C ASN A 32 -10.17 -1.27 5.93
N LYS A 33 -9.53 -0.46 6.79
CA LYS A 33 -10.23 0.52 7.62
C LYS A 33 -10.52 1.82 6.87
N CYS A 34 -9.60 2.23 5.99
CA CYS A 34 -9.69 3.52 5.32
C CYS A 34 -10.37 3.45 3.96
N CYS A 35 -10.62 2.27 3.39
CA CYS A 35 -11.35 2.10 2.14
C CYS A 35 -12.45 1.05 2.28
N LYS A 36 -13.73 1.49 2.23
CA LYS A 36 -14.90 0.62 2.47
C LYS A 36 -15.17 -0.40 1.36
N LYS A 37 -14.65 -0.16 0.15
CA LYS A 37 -14.78 -1.05 -1.01
C LYS A 37 -13.41 -1.31 -1.60
N MET A 38 -12.64 -2.16 -0.92
CA MET A 38 -11.41 -2.67 -1.50
C MET A 38 -11.73 -3.86 -2.42
N VAL A 39 -11.08 -3.93 -3.57
CA VAL A 39 -11.07 -5.12 -4.43
C VAL A 39 -9.64 -5.67 -4.38
N LEU A 40 -9.35 -6.52 -3.39
CA LEU A 40 -8.23 -7.45 -3.53
C LEU A 40 -8.67 -8.62 -4.40
N SER A 41 -7.74 -9.17 -5.17
CA SER A 41 -7.99 -10.49 -5.73
C SER A 41 -8.17 -11.51 -4.58
N PRO A 42 -9.02 -12.54 -4.75
CA PRO A 42 -9.16 -13.62 -3.76
C PRO A 42 -7.81 -14.27 -3.40
N ASP A 43 -6.93 -14.41 -4.40
CA ASP A 43 -5.59 -14.95 -4.24
C ASP A 43 -4.73 -14.07 -3.31
N SER A 44 -4.82 -12.74 -3.44
CA SER A 44 -4.15 -11.81 -2.54
C SER A 44 -4.64 -11.96 -1.11
N GLU A 45 -5.95 -12.10 -0.88
CA GLU A 45 -6.49 -12.26 0.47
C GLU A 45 -5.93 -13.52 1.16
N GLU A 46 -5.82 -14.64 0.42
CA GLU A 46 -5.24 -15.88 0.95
C GLU A 46 -3.74 -15.75 1.26
N ILE A 47 -2.99 -15.08 0.37
CA ILE A 47 -1.57 -14.79 0.57
C ILE A 47 -1.37 -13.95 1.84
N HIS A 48 -2.20 -12.92 2.04
CA HIS A 48 -2.18 -12.10 3.24
C HIS A 48 -2.42 -12.96 4.48
N LYS A 49 -3.52 -13.74 4.53
CA LYS A 49 -3.80 -14.64 5.67
C LYS A 49 -2.62 -15.55 6.01
N LYS A 50 -1.98 -16.16 5.00
CA LYS A 50 -0.82 -17.05 5.19
C LYS A 50 0.42 -16.32 5.71
N CYS A 51 0.69 -15.09 5.26
CA CYS A 51 1.85 -14.35 5.73
C CYS A 51 1.67 -13.79 7.14
N HIS A 52 0.42 -13.58 7.57
CA HIS A 52 0.05 -12.95 8.85
C HIS A 52 -0.34 -13.96 9.93
N SER A 53 -0.33 -15.27 9.63
CA SER A 53 -0.71 -16.33 10.58
C SER A 53 0.23 -16.49 11.77
N ASP A 54 1.37 -15.81 11.76
CA ASP A 54 2.41 -15.88 12.79
C ASP A 54 2.61 -14.50 13.41
N ALA A 55 2.13 -14.33 14.64
CA ALA A 55 2.18 -13.08 15.38
C ALA A 55 3.61 -12.66 15.79
N SER A 56 4.61 -13.54 15.66
CA SER A 56 6.01 -13.23 15.97
C SER A 56 6.73 -12.47 14.85
N LYS A 57 6.16 -12.45 13.65
CA LYS A 57 6.79 -11.82 12.47
C LYS A 57 6.80 -10.30 12.59
N THR A 58 7.95 -9.71 12.26
CA THR A 58 8.05 -8.26 12.11
C THR A 58 7.32 -7.80 10.85
N PRO A 59 6.97 -6.51 10.72
CA PRO A 59 6.42 -5.98 9.46
C PRO A 59 7.31 -6.34 8.26
N THR A 60 8.63 -6.23 8.40
CA THR A 60 9.60 -6.60 7.36
C THR A 60 9.51 -8.07 6.98
N ASP A 61 9.38 -8.98 7.94
CA ASP A 61 9.22 -10.42 7.65
C ASP A 61 7.90 -10.70 6.91
N ILE A 62 6.84 -9.99 7.26
CA ILE A 62 5.55 -10.11 6.59
C ILE A 62 5.65 -9.58 5.16
N ALA A 63 6.29 -8.42 4.96
CA ALA A 63 6.53 -7.85 3.64
C ALA A 63 7.34 -8.80 2.75
N MET A 64 8.43 -9.37 3.27
CA MET A 64 9.23 -10.37 2.56
C MET A 64 8.41 -11.61 2.19
N CYS A 65 7.57 -12.09 3.10
CA CYS A 65 6.67 -13.21 2.83
C CYS A 65 5.69 -12.90 1.68
N LEU A 66 5.06 -11.71 1.71
CA LEU A 66 4.15 -11.27 0.66
C LEU A 66 4.87 -11.19 -0.69
N ALA A 67 6.04 -10.55 -0.73
CA ALA A 67 6.82 -10.38 -1.94
C ALA A 67 7.28 -11.73 -2.53
N THR A 68 7.67 -12.66 -1.67
CA THR A 68 8.04 -14.02 -2.07
C THR A 68 6.86 -14.78 -2.65
N LYS A 69 5.70 -14.75 -2.00
CA LYS A 69 4.49 -15.44 -2.49
C LYS A 69 3.91 -14.83 -3.75
N LYS A 70 4.08 -13.52 -3.95
CA LYS A 70 3.72 -12.80 -5.18
C LYS A 70 4.76 -13.00 -6.29
N GLY A 71 5.90 -13.65 -5.99
CA GLY A 71 6.95 -13.93 -6.97
C GLY A 71 7.71 -12.70 -7.44
N ILE A 72 7.66 -11.59 -6.70
CA ILE A 72 8.26 -10.30 -7.08
C ILE A 72 9.65 -10.06 -6.48
N VAL A 73 10.25 -11.09 -5.86
CA VAL A 73 11.60 -11.02 -5.30
C VAL A 73 12.64 -11.69 -6.20
N THR A 74 13.85 -11.16 -6.16
CA THR A 74 15.06 -11.77 -6.70
C THR A 74 15.63 -12.81 -5.74
N THR A 75 16.60 -13.60 -6.20
CA THR A 75 17.26 -14.63 -5.36
C THR A 75 18.07 -14.05 -4.20
N ASP A 76 18.47 -12.78 -4.27
CA ASP A 76 19.14 -12.05 -3.19
C ASP A 76 18.16 -11.33 -2.24
N GLY A 77 16.84 -11.57 -2.38
CA GLY A 77 15.83 -11.03 -1.48
C GLY A 77 15.54 -9.54 -1.71
N LYS A 78 15.74 -9.03 -2.91
CA LYS A 78 15.34 -7.66 -3.31
C LYS A 78 14.13 -7.69 -4.23
N LEU A 79 13.53 -6.53 -4.49
CA LEU A 79 12.45 -6.42 -5.47
C LEU A 79 12.99 -6.61 -6.89
N ASP A 80 12.38 -7.53 -7.63
CA ASP A 80 12.55 -7.67 -9.07
C ASP A 80 11.61 -6.68 -9.75
N MET A 81 12.10 -5.49 -10.07
CA MET A 81 11.27 -4.39 -10.60
C MET A 81 10.53 -4.75 -11.90
N ALA A 82 11.04 -5.68 -12.70
CA ALA A 82 10.33 -6.17 -13.88
C ALA A 82 9.11 -7.01 -13.48
N LYS A 83 9.23 -7.85 -12.46
CA LYS A 83 8.12 -8.64 -11.91
C LYS A 83 7.15 -7.79 -11.09
N VAL A 84 7.64 -6.80 -10.35
CA VAL A 84 6.80 -5.82 -9.64
C VAL A 84 5.86 -5.11 -10.61
N ASN A 85 6.36 -4.64 -11.75
CA ASN A 85 5.54 -3.99 -12.76
C ASN A 85 4.41 -4.90 -13.29
N LYS A 86 4.74 -6.16 -13.59
CA LYS A 86 3.73 -7.15 -14.03
C LYS A 86 2.71 -7.45 -12.94
N TYR A 87 3.18 -7.63 -11.70
CA TYR A 87 2.32 -7.84 -10.53
C TYR A 87 1.30 -6.71 -10.38
N ILE A 88 1.74 -5.44 -10.45
CA ILE A 88 0.85 -4.27 -10.32
C ILE A 88 -0.21 -4.26 -11.43
N GLU A 89 0.19 -4.56 -12.67
CA GLU A 89 -0.74 -4.61 -13.81
C GLU A 89 -1.79 -5.71 -13.64
N GLU A 90 -1.37 -6.89 -13.16
CA GLU A 90 -2.26 -8.05 -13.00
C GLU A 90 -3.19 -7.90 -11.79
N GLU A 91 -2.65 -7.50 -10.64
CA GLU A 91 -3.40 -7.33 -9.38
C GLU A 91 -4.45 -6.22 -9.52
N PHE A 92 -4.09 -5.10 -10.15
CA PHE A 92 -4.94 -3.92 -10.23
C PHE A 92 -5.58 -3.72 -11.59
N LYS A 93 -5.64 -4.76 -12.43
CA LYS A 93 -6.30 -4.68 -13.75
C LYS A 93 -7.73 -4.16 -13.71
N ALA A 94 -8.44 -4.37 -12.59
CA ALA A 94 -9.81 -3.89 -12.37
C ALA A 94 -9.88 -2.38 -12.04
N VAL A 95 -8.76 -1.76 -11.65
CA VAL A 95 -8.67 -0.35 -11.25
C VAL A 95 -7.47 0.30 -11.97
N PRO A 96 -7.58 0.63 -13.27
CA PRO A 96 -6.46 1.14 -14.06
C PRO A 96 -5.83 2.43 -13.51
N ASP A 97 -6.62 3.28 -12.86
CA ASP A 97 -6.11 4.50 -12.21
C ASP A 97 -5.15 4.17 -11.06
N LEU A 98 -5.36 3.04 -10.36
CA LEU A 98 -4.46 2.56 -9.31
C LEU A 98 -3.11 2.15 -9.88
N ILE A 99 -3.11 1.42 -11.01
CA ILE A 99 -1.88 1.00 -11.69
C ILE A 99 -1.00 2.21 -11.96
N LYS A 100 -1.59 3.28 -12.50
CA LYS A 100 -0.85 4.50 -12.83
C LYS A 100 -0.23 5.12 -11.58
N VAL A 101 -1.01 5.37 -10.53
CA VAL A 101 -0.49 6.05 -9.33
C VAL A 101 0.51 5.18 -8.56
N VAL A 102 0.33 3.86 -8.53
CA VAL A 102 1.27 2.94 -7.87
C VAL A 102 2.58 2.88 -8.63
N LYS A 103 2.56 2.83 -9.98
CA LYS A 103 3.80 2.86 -10.77
C LYS A 103 4.56 4.18 -10.57
N GLU A 104 3.88 5.31 -10.74
CA GLU A 104 4.49 6.63 -10.58
C GLU A 104 5.05 6.85 -9.17
N ALA A 105 4.35 6.41 -8.12
CA ALA A 105 4.74 6.70 -6.74
C ALA A 105 5.62 5.63 -6.08
N CYS A 106 5.42 4.35 -6.42
CA CYS A 106 6.00 3.21 -5.70
C CYS A 106 7.03 2.43 -6.51
N VAL A 107 7.04 2.55 -7.84
CA VAL A 107 8.05 1.90 -8.70
C VAL A 107 9.09 2.93 -9.18
N GLU A 108 8.62 4.06 -9.69
CA GLU A 108 9.48 5.15 -10.19
C GLU A 108 9.84 6.15 -9.07
N GLY A 109 9.03 6.20 -8.02
CA GLY A 109 9.16 7.13 -6.92
C GLY A 109 10.00 6.61 -5.75
N ASP A 110 10.34 7.53 -4.85
CA ASP A 110 11.01 7.19 -3.59
C ASP A 110 10.02 6.60 -2.59
N VAL A 111 10.18 5.29 -2.31
CA VAL A 111 9.33 4.54 -1.37
C VAL A 111 9.67 4.80 0.10
N SER A 112 10.86 5.32 0.41
CA SER A 112 11.34 5.51 1.78
C SER A 112 10.48 6.49 2.60
N LYS A 113 9.72 7.36 1.92
CA LYS A 113 8.80 8.32 2.54
C LYS A 113 7.47 7.71 3.03
N TYR A 114 7.17 6.46 2.69
CA TYR A 114 5.88 5.82 3.01
C TYR A 114 5.93 4.87 4.21
N GLY A 115 7.10 4.39 4.60
CA GLY A 115 7.26 3.51 5.75
C GLY A 115 7.96 4.17 6.93
N ARG A 116 8.23 3.35 7.95
CA ARG A 116 8.95 3.79 9.15
C ARG A 116 10.46 3.78 8.90
N PRO A 117 11.26 4.50 9.70
CA PRO A 117 12.72 4.52 9.55
C PRO A 117 13.39 3.13 9.67
N ASP A 118 12.72 2.19 10.34
CA ASP A 118 13.17 0.80 10.52
C ASP A 118 12.67 -0.16 9.43
N PHE A 119 11.90 0.31 8.46
CA PHE A 119 11.40 -0.52 7.36
C PHE A 119 12.43 -0.65 6.25
N ASP A 120 12.55 -1.86 5.71
CA ASP A 120 13.33 -2.13 4.51
C ASP A 120 12.59 -1.68 3.25
N GLU A 121 13.25 -1.78 2.10
CA GLU A 121 12.68 -1.38 0.80
C GLU A 121 11.36 -2.09 0.48
N ILE A 122 11.25 -3.38 0.81
CA ILE A 122 10.05 -4.18 0.52
C ILE A 122 8.88 -3.73 1.40
N ALA A 123 9.09 -3.53 2.70
CA ALA A 123 8.07 -3.01 3.60
C ALA A 123 7.66 -1.58 3.22
N ASN A 124 8.61 -0.75 2.77
CA ASN A 124 8.35 0.58 2.25
C ASN A 124 7.50 0.54 0.96
N PHE A 125 7.78 -0.40 0.06
CA PHE A 125 6.99 -0.62 -1.16
C PHE A 125 5.54 -0.98 -0.84
N PHE A 126 5.27 -1.96 0.02
CA PHE A 126 3.89 -2.32 0.40
C PHE A 126 3.18 -1.20 1.16
N SER A 127 3.92 -0.42 1.95
CA SER A 127 3.37 0.79 2.59
C SER A 127 2.97 1.83 1.54
N CYS A 128 3.78 2.03 0.49
CA CYS A 128 3.43 2.88 -0.63
C CYS A 128 2.18 2.39 -1.37
N GLU A 129 2.10 1.10 -1.69
CA GLU A 129 0.95 0.49 -2.38
C GLU A 129 -0.34 0.71 -1.59
N ALA A 130 -0.32 0.46 -0.28
CA ALA A 130 -1.45 0.68 0.60
C ALA A 130 -1.87 2.15 0.67
N TYR A 131 -0.88 3.04 0.73
CA TYR A 131 -1.12 4.48 0.73
C TYR A 131 -1.81 4.94 -0.56
N GLN A 132 -1.32 4.52 -1.73
CA GLN A 132 -1.93 4.87 -3.00
C GLN A 132 -3.33 4.29 -3.14
N HIS A 133 -3.55 3.07 -2.67
CA HIS A 133 -4.87 2.45 -2.59
C HIS A 133 -5.89 3.31 -1.86
N VAL A 134 -5.54 3.78 -0.66
CA VAL A 134 -6.44 4.62 0.15
C VAL A 134 -6.69 5.96 -0.54
N ASN A 135 -5.68 6.53 -1.19
CA ASN A 135 -5.81 7.83 -1.86
C ASN A 135 -6.78 7.83 -3.04
N ILE A 136 -6.84 6.74 -3.80
CA ILE A 136 -7.75 6.63 -4.93
C ILE A 136 -9.12 6.05 -4.53
N CYS A 137 -9.28 5.60 -3.29
CA CYS A 137 -10.51 4.94 -2.86
C CYS A 137 -11.68 5.93 -2.89
N PRO A 138 -12.75 5.67 -3.68
CA PRO A 138 -13.89 6.57 -3.78
C PRO A 138 -14.68 6.65 -2.47
N ASP A 139 -14.68 5.56 -1.69
CA ASP A 139 -15.37 5.42 -0.41
C ASP A 139 -14.36 5.46 0.76
N ALA A 140 -13.37 6.35 0.68
CA ALA A 140 -12.36 6.49 1.73
C ALA A 140 -12.98 7.06 3.02
N SER A 141 -12.55 6.56 4.19
CA SER A 141 -12.98 7.14 5.47
C SER A 141 -12.36 8.53 5.68
N ASP A 142 -13.15 9.46 6.21
CA ASP A 142 -12.70 10.78 6.65
C ASP A 142 -12.09 10.78 8.07
N ASP A 143 -12.07 9.63 8.73
CA ASP A 143 -11.56 9.52 10.10
C ASP A 143 -10.08 9.93 10.18
N ALA A 144 -9.72 10.64 11.25
CA ALA A 144 -8.34 11.11 11.51
C ALA A 144 -7.22 10.07 11.27
N PRO A 145 -7.36 8.77 11.63
CA PRO A 145 -6.35 7.76 11.31
C PRO A 145 -6.16 7.49 9.80
N CYS A 146 -7.12 7.86 8.95
CA CYS A 146 -7.11 7.67 7.50
C CYS A 146 -6.65 8.90 6.72
N ASP A 147 -6.34 10.01 7.40
CA ASP A 147 -6.04 11.30 6.77
C ASP A 147 -4.59 11.46 6.26
N GLY A 148 -3.96 10.34 5.91
CA GLY A 148 -2.59 10.31 5.37
C GLY A 148 -2.55 10.89 3.96
N GLY A 149 -2.55 12.21 3.81
CA GLY A 149 -2.26 12.93 2.55
C GLY A 149 -3.08 12.48 1.34
N ARG A 150 -4.39 12.70 1.38
CA ARG A 150 -5.30 12.32 0.29
C ARG A 150 -5.02 13.08 -1.01
N PHE A 151 -4.72 12.36 -2.09
CA PHE A 151 -4.88 12.89 -3.45
C PHE A 151 -6.38 12.93 -3.78
N ARG A 152 -7.04 14.07 -3.59
CA ARG A 152 -8.43 14.22 -4.05
C ARG A 152 -8.45 14.40 -5.56
N PHE A 153 -8.89 13.38 -6.30
CA PHE A 153 -9.30 13.54 -7.69
C PHE A 153 -10.63 14.28 -7.73
N LYS A 154 -10.61 15.60 -7.96
CA LYS A 154 -11.85 16.35 -8.22
C LYS A 154 -12.30 16.09 -9.65
N LYS A 155 -13.58 15.72 -9.81
CA LYS A 155 -14.29 15.82 -11.09
C LYS A 155 -14.37 17.31 -11.42
N ILE A 156 -13.84 17.71 -12.56
CA ILE A 156 -14.03 19.06 -13.10
C ILE A 156 -15.37 19.02 -13.83
N GLU A 157 -16.34 19.81 -13.33
CA GLU A 157 -17.57 20.15 -14.06
C GLU A 157 -17.29 21.17 -15.16
#